data_AF-A0A2V8V3Y5-F1
#
_entry.id   AF-A0A2V8V3Y5-F1
#
_cell.length_a   1.000
_cell.length_b   1.000
_cell.length_c   1.000
_cell.angle_alpha   90.00
_cell.angle_beta   90.00
_cell.angle_gamma   90.00
#
_symmetry.space_group_name_H-M   'P 1'
#
loop_
_entity.id
_entity.type
_entity.pdbx_description
1 polymer ?
#
loop_
_entity_poly.entity_id
_entity_poly.type
_entity_poly.pdbx_seq_one_letter_code
_entity_poly.pdbx_strand_id
1 'polypeptide(L)'
;MKETFERLVDHLLEGGFFLEEAVEILEKTLIARAVERTDGNRCAASKLLGIHRNTLQRKIAVYQLGDPRPRRKPPPVRVQAVGRRRIKAG
;
A
#
# COMPACT_ATOMS: atom_id res chain seq x y z
N MET A 1 -16.36 22.16 0.32
CA MET A 1 -15.24 21.42 -0.30
C MET A 1 -14.47 22.29 -1.29
N LYS A 2 -15.12 22.90 -2.30
CA LYS A 2 -14.44 23.82 -3.24
C LYS A 2 -13.67 24.94 -2.53
N GLU A 3 -14.31 25.68 -1.63
CA GLU A 3 -13.65 26.79 -0.91
C GLU A 3 -12.40 26.36 -0.13
N THR A 4 -12.42 25.19 0.51
CA THR A 4 -11.26 24.65 1.23
C THR A 4 -10.12 24.26 0.29
N PHE A 5 -10.45 23.78 -0.92
CA PHE A 5 -9.46 23.41 -1.91
C PHE A 5 -8.83 24.64 -2.57
N GLU A 6 -9.63 25.65 -2.95
CA GLU A 6 -9.11 26.91 -3.49
C GLU A 6 -8.16 27.58 -2.48
N ARG A 7 -8.51 27.61 -1.19
CA ARG A 7 -7.62 28.12 -0.13
C ARG A 7 -6.30 27.35 0.00
N LEU A 8 -6.33 26.03 -0.23
CA LEU A 8 -5.10 25.22 -0.26
C LEU A 8 -4.23 25.58 -1.47
N VAL A 9 -4.85 25.80 -2.63
CA VAL A 9 -4.15 26.21 -3.86
C VAL A 9 -3.49 27.57 -3.65
N ASP A 10 -4.21 28.56 -3.12
CA ASP A 10 -3.66 29.88 -2.82
C ASP A 10 -2.47 29.77 -1.87
N HIS A 11 -2.58 28.97 -0.80
CA HIS A 11 -1.49 28.76 0.14
C HIS A 11 -0.24 28.12 -0.49
N LEU A 12 -0.42 27.16 -1.42
CA LEU A 12 0.69 26.53 -2.13
C LEU A 12 1.38 27.50 -3.10
N LEU A 13 0.60 28.38 -3.75
CA LEU A 13 1.13 29.41 -4.66
C LEU A 13 1.88 30.51 -3.90
N GLU A 14 1.31 31.00 -2.79
CA GLU A 14 1.94 32.01 -1.93
C GLU A 14 3.18 31.46 -1.21
N GLY A 15 3.18 30.18 -0.88
CA GLY A 15 4.31 29.49 -0.25
C GLY A 15 5.50 29.22 -1.18
N GLY A 16 5.36 29.48 -2.48
CA GLY A 16 6.43 29.31 -3.46
C GLY A 16 6.76 27.84 -3.80
N PHE A 17 5.81 26.93 -3.61
CA PHE A 17 6.00 25.52 -3.98
C PHE A 17 6.05 25.36 -5.50
N PHE A 18 6.98 24.57 -6.00
CA PHE A 18 6.90 24.08 -7.36
C PHE A 18 5.76 23.06 -7.47
N LEU A 19 5.15 22.99 -8.66
CA LEU A 19 4.04 22.06 -8.92
C LEU A 19 4.39 20.62 -8.55
N GLU A 20 5.61 20.19 -8.87
CA GLU A 20 6.09 18.83 -8.58
C GLU A 20 6.12 18.54 -7.07
N GLU A 21 6.59 19.50 -6.26
CA GLU A 21 6.63 19.37 -4.80
C GLU A 21 5.23 19.31 -4.20
N ALA A 22 4.33 20.17 -4.68
CA ALA A 22 2.93 20.19 -4.24
C ALA A 22 2.23 18.86 -4.55
N VAL A 23 2.43 18.32 -5.75
CA VAL A 23 1.91 17.02 -6.16
C VAL A 23 2.51 15.90 -5.30
N GLU A 24 3.81 15.94 -5.03
CA GLU A 24 4.48 14.94 -4.21
C GLU A 24 3.92 14.92 -2.78
N ILE A 25 3.80 16.08 -2.14
CA ILE A 25 3.26 16.21 -0.77
C ILE A 25 1.82 15.70 -0.71
N LEU A 26 0.99 16.11 -1.67
CA LEU A 26 -0.41 15.68 -1.73
C LEU A 26 -0.49 14.17 -1.92
N GLU A 27 0.25 13.62 -2.87
CA GLU A 27 0.26 12.20 -3.18
C GLU A 27 0.73 11.37 -1.97
N LYS A 28 1.85 11.75 -1.35
CA LYS A 28 2.38 11.10 -0.16
C LYS A 28 1.36 11.09 0.98
N THR A 29 0.68 12.22 1.20
CA THR A 29 -0.33 12.37 2.26
C THR A 29 -1.57 11.52 2.00
N LEU A 30 -2.07 11.50 0.76
CA LEU A 30 -3.21 10.66 0.36
C LEU A 30 -2.89 9.17 0.53
N ILE A 31 -1.71 8.74 0.10
CA ILE A 31 -1.29 7.34 0.23
C ILE A 31 -1.17 6.95 1.70
N ALA A 32 -0.49 7.77 2.52
CA ALA A 32 -0.33 7.50 3.95
C ALA A 32 -1.69 7.33 4.65
N ARG A 33 -2.62 8.28 4.44
CA ARG A 33 -3.96 8.21 5.04
C ARG A 33 -4.79 7.06 4.51
N ALA A 34 -4.68 6.71 3.24
CA ALA A 34 -5.39 5.56 2.69
C ALA A 34 -4.91 4.24 3.30
N VAL A 35 -3.59 4.10 3.51
CA VAL A 35 -3.00 2.92 4.15
C VAL A 35 -3.39 2.85 5.64
N GLU A 36 -3.39 3.98 6.34
CA GLU A 36 -3.82 4.07 7.74
C GLU A 36 -5.29 3.68 7.89
N ARG A 37 -6.19 4.26 7.08
CA ARG A 37 -7.63 3.98 7.10
C ARG A 37 -8.00 2.53 6.77
N THR A 38 -7.09 1.79 6.14
CA THR A 38 -7.31 0.37 5.79
C THR A 38 -6.49 -0.57 6.66
N ASP A 39 -5.97 -0.10 7.80
CA ASP A 39 -5.13 -0.85 8.72
C ASP A 39 -3.99 -1.57 7.99
N GLY A 40 -3.32 -0.87 7.07
CA GLY A 40 -2.22 -1.39 6.25
C GLY A 40 -2.61 -2.36 5.14
N ASN A 41 -3.91 -2.61 4.92
CA ASN A 41 -4.37 -3.43 3.80
C ASN A 41 -4.19 -2.68 2.47
N ARG A 42 -3.13 -3.03 1.75
CA ARG A 42 -2.75 -2.41 0.47
C ARG A 42 -3.77 -2.64 -0.64
N CYS A 43 -4.47 -3.77 -0.65
CA CYS A 43 -5.52 -4.02 -1.65
C CYS A 43 -6.74 -3.15 -1.40
N ALA A 44 -7.11 -2.93 -0.13
CA ALA A 44 -8.18 -2.00 0.23
C ALA A 44 -7.76 -0.55 -0.04
N ALA A 45 -6.52 -0.17 0.31
CA ALA A 45 -6.00 1.18 0.07
C ALA A 45 -5.93 1.50 -1.43
N SER A 46 -5.54 0.53 -2.28
CA SER A 46 -5.51 0.73 -3.73
C SER A 46 -6.90 0.96 -4.31
N LYS A 47 -7.92 0.24 -3.78
CA LYS A 47 -9.32 0.47 -4.16
C LYS A 47 -9.82 1.83 -3.70
N LEU A 48 -9.48 2.24 -2.47
CA LEU A 48 -9.86 3.54 -1.90
C LEU A 48 -9.27 4.71 -2.69
N LEU A 49 -8.02 4.59 -3.14
CA LEU A 49 -7.34 5.59 -3.95
C LEU A 49 -7.71 5.52 -5.44
N GLY A 50 -8.41 4.49 -5.89
CA GLY A 50 -8.73 4.30 -7.31
C GLY A 50 -7.52 4.00 -8.20
N ILE A 51 -6.43 3.47 -7.64
CA ILE A 51 -5.21 3.15 -8.38
C ILE A 51 -4.91 1.65 -8.39
N HIS A 52 -4.12 1.21 -9.37
CA HIS A 52 -3.69 -0.19 -9.39
C HIS A 52 -2.75 -0.51 -8.21
N ARG A 53 -2.92 -1.69 -7.59
CA ARG A 53 -2.12 -2.12 -6.42
C ARG A 53 -0.60 -2.09 -6.64
N ASN A 54 -0.14 -2.38 -7.86
CA ASN A 54 1.30 -2.33 -8.18
C ASN A 54 1.83 -0.89 -8.16
N THR A 55 1.02 0.07 -8.61
CA THR A 55 1.34 1.49 -8.54
C THR A 55 1.42 1.95 -7.10
N LEU A 56 0.43 1.58 -6.28
CA LEU A 56 0.46 1.85 -4.85
C LEU A 56 1.72 1.27 -4.18
N GLN A 57 2.06 0.01 -4.48
CA GLN A 57 3.25 -0.63 -3.92
C GLN A 57 4.55 0.11 -4.27
N ARG A 58 4.71 0.54 -5.54
CA ARG A 58 5.87 1.34 -5.95
C ARG A 58 5.92 2.67 -5.21
N LYS A 59 4.79 3.38 -5.12
CA LYS A 59 4.73 4.69 -4.43
C LYS A 59 4.98 4.58 -2.92
N ILE A 60 4.48 3.54 -2.25
CA ILE A 60 4.81 3.26 -0.84
C ILE A 60 6.32 3.06 -0.66
N ALA A 61 6.99 2.37 -1.59
CA ALA A 61 8.43 2.17 -1.53
C ALA A 61 9.22 3.48 -1.76
N VAL A 62 8.83 4.26 -2.77
CA VAL A 62 9.44 5.57 -3.08
C VAL A 62 9.33 6.52 -1.88
N TYR A 63 8.14 6.63 -1.29
CA TYR A 63 7.90 7.51 -0.15
C TYR A 63 8.30 6.93 1.20
N GLN A 64 8.87 5.72 1.22
CA GLN A 64 9.30 5.02 2.42
C GLN A 64 8.18 4.91 3.48
N LEU A 65 6.92 4.78 3.03
CA LEU A 65 5.73 4.70 3.88
C LEU A 65 5.55 3.28 4.47
N GLY A 66 6.65 2.66 4.90
CA GLY A 66 6.70 1.26 5.33
C GLY A 66 5.87 0.98 6.58
N ASP A 67 5.02 -0.04 6.50
CA ASP A 67 4.41 -0.69 7.66
C ASP A 67 5.48 -1.60 8.31
N PRO A 68 5.84 -1.43 9.59
CA PRO A 68 6.80 -2.27 10.29
C PRO A 68 6.27 -3.70 10.55
N ARG A 69 5.03 -4.04 10.18
CA ARG A 69 4.50 -5.36 10.50
C ARG A 69 5.27 -6.48 9.78
N PRO A 70 5.98 -7.34 10.53
CA PRO A 70 6.65 -8.48 9.94
C PRO A 70 5.59 -9.37 9.29
N ARG A 71 5.81 -9.73 8.02
CA ARG A 71 4.99 -10.74 7.35
C ARG A 71 4.94 -11.97 8.27
N ARG A 72 3.79 -12.23 8.90
CA ARG A 72 3.55 -13.51 9.59
C ARG A 72 3.66 -14.58 8.52
N LYS A 73 4.80 -15.29 8.45
CA LYS A 73 4.91 -16.51 7.65
C LYS A 73 3.81 -17.45 8.17
N PRO A 74 2.90 -17.93 7.32
CA PRO A 74 1.96 -18.96 7.78
C PRO A 74 2.77 -20.14 8.31
N PRO A 75 2.33 -20.80 9.41
CA PRO A 75 3.03 -21.96 9.93
C PRO A 75 3.14 -23.00 8.81
N PRO A 76 4.26 -23.74 8.72
CA PRO A 76 4.41 -24.75 7.68
C PRO A 76 3.28 -25.77 7.82
N VAL A 77 2.43 -25.85 6.80
CA VAL A 77 1.37 -26.86 6.72
C VAL A 77 2.07 -28.21 6.69
N ARG A 78 1.88 -29.02 7.74
CA ARG A 78 2.37 -30.42 7.78
C ARG A 78 1.63 -31.20 6.71
N VAL A 79 2.21 -31.31 5.52
CA VAL A 79 1.73 -32.25 4.50
C VAL A 79 2.04 -33.64 5.03
N GLN A 80 1.03 -34.36 5.52
CA GLN A 80 1.19 -35.75 5.93
C GLN A 80 1.55 -36.58 4.71
N ALA A 81 2.72 -37.21 4.74
CA ALA A 81 3.19 -38.10 3.70
C ALA A 81 2.23 -39.29 3.58
N VAL A 82 1.44 -39.32 2.52
CA VAL A 82 0.61 -40.48 2.18
C VAL A 82 1.53 -41.67 1.88
N GLY A 83 1.41 -42.71 2.70
CA GLY A 83 2.26 -43.89 2.68
C GLY A 83 2.31 -44.57 1.31
N ARG A 84 3.52 -44.74 0.78
CA ARG A 84 3.81 -45.62 -0.36
C ARG A 84 3.60 -47.07 0.09
N ARG A 85 2.44 -47.65 -0.24
CA ARG A 85 2.21 -49.09 -0.11
C ARG A 85 3.17 -49.83 -1.06
N ARG A 86 4.04 -50.65 -0.47
CA ARG A 86 4.86 -51.64 -1.19
C ARG A 86 3.93 -52.66 -1.85
N ILE A 87 4.05 -52.83 -3.16
CA ILE A 87 3.51 -54.00 -3.85
C ILE A 87 4.66 -55.02 -3.90
N LYS A 88 4.51 -56.15 -3.21
CA LYS A 88 5.43 -57.30 -3.33
C LYS A 88 5.15 -57.98 -4.67
N ALA A 89 6.20 -58.18 -5.46
CA ALA A 89 6.20 -59.11 -6.58
C ALA A 89 6.16 -60.56 -6.04
N GLY A 90 5.30 -61.38 -6.62
CA GLY A 90 5.24 -62.82 -6.49
C GLY A 90 5.08 -63.41 -7.87
#